data_AF-A0A371CQR7-F1
#
_entry.id   AF-A0A371CQR7-F1
#
_cell.length_a   1.000
_cell.length_b   1.000
_cell.length_c   1.000
_cell.angle_alpha   90.00
_cell.angle_beta   90.00
_cell.angle_gamma   90.00
#
_symmetry.space_group_name_H-M   'P 1'
#
loop_
_entity.id
_entity.type
_entity.pdbx_description
1 polymer ?
#
loop_
_entity_poly.entity_id
_entity_poly.type
_entity_poly.pdbx_seq_one_letter_code
_entity_poly.pdbx_strand_id
1 'polypeptide(L)'
;PDAWQLELILRVLRGFDAIVCAGTGYGKSLVFEGLAVLGGKNKVVIVISPLKALEHDQVRRLRCLWDTARTTAQLLYLSPEMAQSDGFAKLWKNNQFRRRLQAVAVDEAHCVEEWGTDDFRPQYRSLYLLRHYTGQEIPFVAFTATCMTSTFE
;
A
#
# COMPACT_ATOMS: atom_id res chain seq x y z
N PRO A 1 -13.06 8.64 13.74
CA PRO A 1 -12.39 7.33 13.64
C PRO A 1 -13.13 6.29 14.49
N ASP A 2 -13.49 5.16 13.88
CA ASP A 2 -14.03 4.01 14.61
C ASP A 2 -12.92 3.33 15.42
N ALA A 3 -13.31 2.59 16.47
CA ALA A 3 -12.35 1.94 17.37
C ALA A 3 -11.38 0.99 16.64
N TRP A 4 -11.87 0.24 15.65
CA TRP A 4 -11.05 -0.69 14.88
C TRP A 4 -9.99 0.03 14.01
N GLN A 5 -10.30 1.23 13.51
CA GLN A 5 -9.36 2.02 12.71
C GLN A 5 -8.18 2.48 13.58
N LEU A 6 -8.47 2.95 14.79
CA LEU A 6 -7.44 3.35 15.75
C LEU A 6 -6.57 2.17 16.18
N GLU A 7 -7.19 1.04 16.52
CA GLU A 7 -6.46 -0.18 16.91
C GLU A 7 -5.55 -0.66 15.80
N LEU A 8 -6.05 -0.68 14.55
CA LEU A 8 -5.26 -1.06 13.39
C LEU A 8 -4.07 -0.11 13.19
N ILE A 9 -4.29 1.20 13.21
CA ILE A 9 -3.21 2.19 13.11
C ILE A 9 -2.16 1.92 14.18
N LEU A 10 -2.56 1.75 15.44
CA LEU A 10 -1.63 1.52 16.54
C LEU A 10 -0.81 0.23 16.37
N ARG A 11 -1.42 -0.86 15.89
CA ARG A 11 -0.72 -2.11 15.60
C ARG A 11 0.30 -1.95 14.48
N VAL A 12 -0.08 -1.29 13.40
CA VAL A 12 0.81 -1.05 12.26
C VAL A 12 1.97 -0.15 12.68
N LEU A 13 1.72 0.90 13.47
CA LEU A 13 2.79 1.75 14.03
C LEU A 13 3.77 0.98 14.94
N ARG A 14 3.34 -0.14 15.53
CA ARG A 14 4.18 -1.05 16.32
C ARG A 14 4.89 -2.11 15.47
N GLY A 15 4.69 -2.10 14.15
CA GLY A 15 5.36 -3.01 13.22
C GLY A 15 4.59 -4.32 12.96
N PHE A 16 3.31 -4.41 13.35
CA PHE A 16 2.51 -5.59 13.05
C PHE A 16 1.93 -5.54 11.64
N ASP A 17 2.05 -6.66 10.92
CA ASP A 17 1.28 -6.90 9.70
C ASP A 17 -0.20 -7.13 10.06
N ALA A 18 -1.10 -6.78 9.14
CA ALA A 18 -2.53 -6.99 9.33
C ALA A 18 -3.26 -7.30 8.02
N ILE A 19 -4.30 -8.11 8.11
CA ILE A 19 -5.28 -8.31 7.05
C ILE A 19 -6.62 -7.84 7.59
N VAL A 20 -7.31 -7.01 6.82
CA VAL A 20 -8.52 -6.30 7.23
C VAL A 20 -9.61 -6.56 6.22
N CYS A 21 -10.68 -7.21 6.69
CA CYS A 21 -11.91 -7.35 5.92
C CYS A 21 -12.75 -6.07 6.09
N ALA A 22 -12.64 -5.15 5.14
CA ALA A 22 -13.38 -3.89 5.10
C ALA A 22 -13.70 -3.52 3.65
N GLY A 23 -15.00 -3.44 3.36
CA GLY A 23 -15.50 -3.06 2.03
C GLY A 23 -15.34 -1.58 1.71
N THR A 24 -15.81 -1.18 0.54
CA THR A 24 -15.93 0.23 0.16
C THR A 24 -16.84 0.98 1.16
N GLY A 25 -16.49 2.22 1.47
CA GLY A 25 -17.26 3.04 2.43
C GLY A 25 -16.94 2.83 3.91
N TYR A 26 -16.17 1.81 4.28
CA TYR A 26 -15.77 1.56 5.69
C TYR A 26 -14.68 2.54 6.21
N GLY A 27 -14.29 3.54 5.43
CA GLY A 27 -13.32 4.54 5.88
C GLY A 27 -11.86 4.08 5.90
N LYS A 28 -11.47 3.14 5.02
CA LYS A 28 -10.07 2.69 4.84
C LYS A 28 -9.10 3.87 4.61
N SER A 29 -9.54 4.90 3.88
CA SER A 29 -8.74 6.11 3.64
C SER A 29 -8.30 6.81 4.94
N LEU A 30 -9.15 6.82 5.97
CA LEU A 30 -8.81 7.40 7.26
C LEU A 30 -7.64 6.65 7.94
N VAL A 31 -7.53 5.34 7.71
CA VAL A 31 -6.40 4.53 8.19
C VAL A 31 -5.12 4.94 7.47
N PHE A 32 -5.17 5.07 6.14
CA PHE A 32 -4.01 5.49 5.34
C PHE A 32 -3.49 6.86 5.74
N GLU A 33 -4.40 7.83 5.86
CA GLU A 33 -4.10 9.19 6.29
C GLU A 33 -3.60 9.23 7.74
N GLY A 34 -4.25 8.46 8.63
CA GLY A 34 -3.84 8.33 10.03
C GLY A 34 -2.41 7.81 10.16
N LEU A 35 -2.04 6.77 9.40
CA LEU A 35 -0.67 6.25 9.38
C LEU A 35 0.34 7.30 8.91
N ALA A 36 0.02 8.01 7.82
CA ALA A 36 0.88 9.03 7.22
C ALA A 36 1.12 10.23 8.16
N VAL A 37 0.07 10.67 8.87
CA VAL A 37 0.16 11.81 9.79
C VAL A 37 0.84 11.39 11.11
N LEU A 38 0.43 10.27 11.70
CA LEU A 38 0.94 9.83 13.00
C LEU A 38 2.36 9.25 12.95
N GLY A 39 2.84 8.86 11.77
CA GLY A 39 4.24 8.50 11.56
C GLY A 39 5.25 9.63 11.69
N GLY A 40 4.78 10.87 11.58
CA GLY A 40 5.61 12.06 11.59
C GLY A 40 6.00 12.53 10.18
N LYS A 41 6.51 13.77 10.12
CA LYS A 41 6.70 14.54 8.87
C LYS A 41 7.67 13.92 7.87
N ASN A 42 8.57 13.05 8.33
CA ASN A 42 9.55 12.38 7.49
C ASN A 42 9.16 10.94 7.13
N LYS A 43 7.98 10.46 7.54
CA LYS A 43 7.52 9.12 7.21
C LYS A 43 6.62 9.13 5.98
N VAL A 44 6.62 8.01 5.26
CA VAL A 44 5.80 7.79 4.07
C VAL A 44 5.10 6.44 4.15
N VAL A 45 3.82 6.43 3.78
CA VAL A 45 3.00 5.24 3.63
C VAL A 45 2.75 5.03 2.14
N ILE A 46 2.97 3.82 1.65
CA ILE A 46 2.65 3.44 0.27
C ILE A 46 1.27 2.78 0.27
N VAL A 47 0.38 3.20 -0.62
CA VAL A 47 -0.93 2.55 -0.83
C VAL A 47 -0.97 2.02 -2.26
N ILE A 48 -1.13 0.70 -2.40
CA ILE A 48 -1.28 0.02 -3.67
C ILE A 48 -2.76 -0.26 -3.86
N SER A 49 -3.38 0.27 -4.92
CA SER A 49 -4.82 0.14 -5.16
C SER A 49 -5.09 -0.04 -6.66
N PRO A 50 -6.14 -0.76 -7.09
CA PRO A 50 -6.41 -1.03 -8.51
C PRO A 50 -6.99 0.19 -9.25
N LEU A 51 -7.10 1.35 -8.61
CA LEU A 51 -7.78 2.55 -9.11
C LEU A 51 -7.54 2.83 -10.60
N LYS A 52 -8.64 2.70 -11.38
CA LYS A 52 -8.83 3.23 -12.74
C LYS A 52 -8.59 4.75 -12.84
N ALA A 53 -8.53 5.46 -11.70
CA ALA A 53 -8.33 6.91 -11.63
C ALA A 53 -6.92 7.40 -11.98
N LEU A 54 -5.93 6.49 -12.05
CA LEU A 54 -4.54 6.82 -12.39
C LEU A 54 -4.22 6.68 -13.89
N GLU A 55 -5.18 6.27 -14.73
CA GLU A 55 -4.89 5.81 -16.09
C GLU A 55 -4.63 6.91 -17.13
N HIS A 56 -4.88 8.19 -16.85
CA HIS A 56 -4.90 9.21 -17.93
C HIS A 56 -3.83 10.32 -17.87
N ASP A 57 -2.80 10.14 -17.08
CA ASP A 57 -1.56 10.92 -17.25
C ASP A 57 -0.38 9.97 -16.98
N GLN A 58 0.86 10.42 -16.86
CA GLN A 58 1.96 9.65 -16.21
C GLN A 58 2.91 8.84 -17.12
N VAL A 59 3.75 9.56 -17.88
CA VAL A 59 5.19 9.22 -17.94
C VAL A 59 6.05 10.40 -17.46
N ARG A 60 5.67 11.64 -17.83
CA ARG A 60 6.36 12.85 -17.33
C ARG A 60 6.11 13.13 -15.85
N ARG A 61 4.88 12.94 -15.37
CA ARG A 61 4.55 13.13 -13.95
C ARG A 61 5.16 12.03 -13.05
N LEU A 62 5.47 10.83 -13.57
CA LEU A 62 6.13 9.76 -12.77
C LEU A 62 7.50 10.18 -12.25
N ARG A 63 8.32 10.88 -13.04
CA ARG A 63 9.64 11.35 -12.58
C ARG A 63 9.50 12.33 -11.41
N CYS A 64 8.65 13.34 -11.55
CA CYS A 64 8.37 14.29 -10.47
C CYS A 64 7.74 13.60 -9.25
N LEU A 65 6.88 12.59 -9.48
CA LEU A 65 6.27 11.78 -8.42
C LEU A 65 7.34 11.04 -7.61
N TRP A 66 8.34 10.43 -8.26
CA TRP A 66 9.44 9.76 -7.55
C TRP A 66 10.32 10.75 -6.77
N ASP A 67 10.60 11.93 -7.31
CA ASP A 67 11.38 12.96 -6.60
C ASP A 67 10.61 13.54 -5.41
N THR A 68 9.30 13.71 -5.54
CA THR A 68 8.41 14.11 -4.44
C THR A 68 8.32 13.02 -3.37
N ALA A 69 8.20 11.75 -3.79
CA ALA A 69 8.18 10.60 -2.90
C ALA A 69 9.46 10.47 -2.05
N ARG A 70 10.61 10.88 -2.59
CA ARG A 70 11.89 10.90 -1.84
C ARG A 70 11.94 11.98 -0.77
N THR A 71 11.24 13.10 -0.97
CA THR A 71 11.55 14.36 -0.26
C THR A 71 10.42 14.87 0.63
N THR A 72 9.15 14.78 0.24
CA THR A 72 8.06 15.46 0.97
C THR A 72 6.78 14.64 1.13
N ALA A 73 6.57 13.60 0.31
CA ALA A 73 5.33 12.83 0.39
C ALA A 73 5.23 12.05 1.73
N GLN A 74 4.05 12.08 2.34
CA GLN A 74 3.67 11.25 3.49
C GLN A 74 2.74 10.09 3.09
N LEU A 75 2.05 10.22 1.95
CA LEU A 75 1.17 9.20 1.39
C LEU A 75 1.42 9.08 -0.12
N LEU A 76 1.75 7.88 -0.59
CA LEU A 76 2.09 7.59 -1.98
C LEU A 76 1.16 6.52 -2.55
N TYR A 77 0.26 6.91 -3.44
CA TYR A 77 -0.61 5.98 -4.14
C TYR A 77 0.07 5.41 -5.38
N LEU A 78 0.04 4.09 -5.54
CA LEU A 78 0.59 3.36 -6.66
C LEU A 78 -0.46 2.38 -7.20
N SER A 79 -0.41 2.15 -8.51
CA SER A 79 -1.05 0.99 -9.11
C SER A 79 -0.11 -0.23 -8.99
N PRO A 80 -0.64 -1.46 -9.11
CA PRO A 80 0.16 -2.68 -9.12
C PRO A 80 1.26 -2.68 -10.21
N GLU A 81 1.00 -2.05 -11.36
CA GLU A 81 1.95 -1.91 -12.46
C GLU A 81 3.09 -0.95 -12.09
N MET A 82 2.76 0.18 -11.45
CA MET A 82 3.77 1.15 -10.99
C MET A 82 4.69 0.54 -9.92
N ALA A 83 4.15 -0.28 -9.02
CA ALA A 83 4.92 -0.99 -8.00
C ALA A 83 5.92 -2.01 -8.60
N GLN A 84 5.72 -2.43 -9.85
CA GLN A 84 6.62 -3.32 -10.59
C GLN A 84 7.57 -2.58 -11.54
N SER A 85 7.47 -1.25 -11.64
CA SER A 85 8.30 -0.47 -12.55
C SER A 85 9.75 -0.34 -12.07
N ASP A 86 10.68 -0.19 -13.02
CA ASP A 86 12.09 0.13 -12.73
C ASP A 86 12.26 1.43 -11.91
N GLY A 87 11.33 2.38 -12.09
CA GLY A 87 11.30 3.64 -11.34
C GLY A 87 11.08 3.40 -9.85
N PHE A 88 10.12 2.55 -9.53
CA PHE A 88 9.85 2.12 -8.16
C PHE A 88 11.01 1.29 -7.58
N ALA A 89 11.59 0.38 -8.37
CA ALA A 89 12.78 -0.37 -7.94
C ALA A 89 13.97 0.56 -7.62
N LYS A 90 14.17 1.64 -8.38
CA LYS A 90 15.19 2.67 -8.10
C LYS A 90 14.85 3.50 -6.85
N LEU A 91 13.58 3.84 -6.65
CA LEU A 91 13.12 4.49 -5.43
C LEU A 91 13.40 3.60 -4.21
N TRP A 92 13.13 2.31 -4.33
CA TRP A 92 13.39 1.32 -3.29
C TRP A 92 14.88 1.22 -2.93
N LYS A 93 15.76 1.17 -3.93
CA LYS A 93 17.23 1.12 -3.71
C LYS A 93 17.79 2.36 -3.01
N ASN A 94 17.02 3.44 -2.88
CA ASN A 94 17.45 4.64 -2.19
C ASN A 94 17.30 4.49 -0.66
N ASN A 95 18.42 4.47 0.06
CA ASN A 95 18.45 4.35 1.52
C ASN A 95 17.71 5.47 2.27
N GLN A 96 17.69 6.70 1.73
CA GLN A 96 16.92 7.79 2.34
C GLN A 96 15.43 7.48 2.30
N PHE A 97 14.92 7.01 1.16
CA PHE A 97 13.52 6.63 1.03
C PHE A 97 13.16 5.46 1.94
N ARG A 98 14.01 4.41 2.00
CA ARG A 98 13.76 3.24 2.87
C ARG A 98 13.60 3.62 4.34
N ARG A 99 14.41 4.56 4.85
CA ARG A 99 14.30 5.04 6.25
C ARG A 99 13.02 5.81 6.54
N ARG A 100 12.42 6.40 5.50
CA ARG A 100 11.13 7.11 5.58
C ARG A 100 9.96 6.15 5.51
N LEU A 101 10.12 5.00 4.88
CA LEU A 101 9.02 4.07 4.74
C LEU A 101 8.51 3.60 6.11
N GLN A 102 7.21 3.65 6.26
CA GLN A 102 6.54 3.35 7.52
C GLN A 102 5.62 2.15 7.42
N ALA A 103 4.87 2.03 6.32
CA ALA A 103 3.97 0.93 6.08
C ALA A 103 3.67 0.82 4.58
N VAL A 104 3.30 -0.39 4.16
CA VAL A 104 2.74 -0.65 2.83
C VAL A 104 1.30 -1.13 3.01
N ALA A 105 0.35 -0.38 2.49
CA ALA A 105 -1.05 -0.77 2.41
C ALA A 105 -1.36 -1.33 1.01
N VAL A 106 -2.03 -2.47 0.95
CA VAL A 106 -2.53 -3.09 -0.27
C VAL A 106 -4.05 -3.08 -0.18
N ASP A 107 -4.69 -2.29 -1.02
CA ASP A 107 -6.14 -2.16 -1.10
C ASP A 107 -6.71 -3.10 -2.17
N GLU A 108 -7.96 -3.51 -2.00
CA GLU A 108 -8.63 -4.53 -2.83
C GLU A 108 -7.77 -5.79 -3.03
N ALA A 109 -7.20 -6.30 -1.93
CA ALA A 109 -6.31 -7.47 -1.95
C ALA A 109 -6.95 -8.74 -2.52
N HIS A 110 -8.29 -8.80 -2.64
CA HIS A 110 -8.98 -9.88 -3.35
C HIS A 110 -8.62 -9.96 -4.84
N CYS A 111 -8.07 -8.90 -5.46
CA CYS A 111 -7.58 -8.92 -6.84
C CYS A 111 -6.49 -9.97 -7.12
N VAL A 112 -5.90 -10.58 -6.07
CA VAL A 112 -4.93 -11.68 -6.17
C VAL A 112 -5.57 -13.00 -6.66
N GLU A 113 -6.84 -13.23 -6.29
CA GLU A 113 -7.56 -14.49 -6.55
C GLU A 113 -8.29 -14.45 -7.90
N GLU A 114 -8.24 -15.57 -8.62
CA GLU A 114 -8.76 -15.72 -9.99
C GLU A 114 -10.24 -16.16 -10.01
N TRP A 115 -10.79 -16.56 -8.86
CA TRP A 115 -12.11 -17.18 -8.74
C TRP A 115 -13.06 -16.24 -7.99
N GLY A 116 -13.94 -15.52 -8.72
CA GLY A 116 -15.17 -14.98 -8.13
C GLY A 116 -15.46 -13.47 -8.28
N THR A 117 -14.58 -12.66 -8.88
CA THR A 117 -14.87 -11.24 -9.17
C THR A 117 -14.29 -10.82 -10.52
N ASP A 118 -15.00 -9.94 -11.25
CA ASP A 118 -14.55 -9.34 -12.52
C ASP A 118 -13.24 -8.50 -12.38
N ASP A 119 -12.76 -8.30 -11.14
CA ASP A 119 -11.63 -7.43 -10.78
C ASP A 119 -10.29 -8.17 -10.60
N PHE A 120 -10.14 -9.41 -11.10
CA PHE A 120 -8.86 -10.12 -11.08
C PHE A 120 -7.75 -9.30 -11.77
N ARG A 121 -6.62 -9.09 -11.08
CA ARG A 121 -5.51 -8.28 -11.60
C ARG A 121 -4.17 -8.99 -11.32
N PRO A 122 -3.62 -9.73 -12.30
CA PRO A 122 -2.43 -10.58 -12.14
C PRO A 122 -1.23 -9.91 -11.47
N GLN A 123 -1.10 -8.59 -11.66
CA GLN A 123 -0.05 -7.75 -11.09
C GLN A 123 -0.03 -7.74 -9.56
N TYR A 124 -1.16 -8.00 -8.90
CA TYR A 124 -1.22 -8.14 -7.44
C TYR A 124 -0.43 -9.36 -6.94
N ARG A 125 -0.34 -10.44 -7.73
CA ARG A 125 0.45 -11.62 -7.35
C ARG A 125 1.91 -11.24 -7.17
N SER A 126 2.47 -10.39 -8.03
CA SER A 126 3.87 -9.96 -7.96
C SER A 126 4.20 -9.08 -6.75
N LEU A 127 3.21 -8.61 -5.97
CA LEU A 127 3.47 -7.76 -4.80
C LEU A 127 4.24 -8.47 -3.69
N TYR A 128 4.30 -9.82 -3.68
CA TYR A 128 5.18 -10.55 -2.75
C TYR A 128 6.66 -10.17 -2.90
N LEU A 129 7.08 -9.70 -4.09
CA LEU A 129 8.44 -9.23 -4.33
C LEU A 129 8.76 -8.00 -3.48
N LEU A 130 7.76 -7.15 -3.18
CA LEU A 130 7.94 -6.01 -2.28
C LEU A 130 8.35 -6.46 -0.87
N ARG A 131 7.88 -7.63 -0.42
CA ARG A 131 8.26 -8.19 0.88
C ARG A 131 9.73 -8.60 0.91
N HIS A 132 10.26 -9.15 -0.20
CA HIS A 132 11.70 -9.46 -0.31
C HIS A 132 12.58 -8.21 -0.21
N TYR A 133 12.08 -7.10 -0.74
CA TYR A 133 12.77 -5.81 -0.72
C TYR A 133 12.70 -5.11 0.65
N THR A 134 11.52 -5.13 1.27
CA THR A 134 11.20 -4.47 2.55
C THR A 134 11.68 -5.23 3.78
N GLY A 135 11.79 -6.55 3.71
CA GLY A 135 12.04 -7.39 4.88
C GLY A 135 10.83 -7.44 5.82
N GLN A 136 11.06 -7.76 7.08
CA GLN A 136 10.01 -7.80 8.11
C GLN A 136 9.94 -6.51 8.95
N GLU A 137 10.82 -5.54 8.68
CA GLU A 137 10.87 -4.27 9.43
C GLU A 137 9.73 -3.31 9.05
N ILE A 138 9.16 -3.48 7.86
CA ILE A 138 8.08 -2.64 7.34
C ILE A 138 6.78 -3.43 7.39
N PRO A 139 5.77 -2.98 8.15
CA PRO A 139 4.48 -3.64 8.23
C PRO A 139 3.70 -3.53 6.92
N PHE A 140 3.04 -4.63 6.56
CA PHE A 140 2.13 -4.74 5.43
C PHE A 140 0.70 -4.85 5.94
N VAL A 141 -0.19 -4.07 5.33
CA VAL A 141 -1.61 -4.08 5.66
C VAL A 141 -2.41 -4.36 4.41
N ALA A 142 -3.10 -5.49 4.36
CA ALA A 142 -3.99 -5.82 3.26
C ALA A 142 -5.43 -5.48 3.63
N PHE A 143 -6.14 -4.78 2.74
CA PHE A 143 -7.55 -4.47 2.86
C PHE A 143 -8.30 -5.19 1.75
N THR A 144 -9.39 -5.85 2.11
CA THR A 144 -10.27 -6.51 1.13
C THR A 144 -11.71 -6.45 1.59
N ALA A 145 -12.64 -6.32 0.64
CA ALA A 145 -14.07 -6.46 0.90
C ALA A 145 -14.48 -7.92 1.15
N THR A 146 -13.71 -8.87 0.63
CA THR A 146 -13.98 -10.31 0.67
C THR A 146 -12.81 -11.05 1.28
N CYS A 147 -13.08 -11.79 2.35
CA CYS A 147 -12.16 -12.75 2.95
C CYS A 147 -12.90 -14.08 2.99
N MET A 148 -12.62 -15.00 2.05
CA MET A 148 -13.10 -16.37 2.19
C MET A 148 -12.26 -17.09 3.24
N THR A 149 -12.85 -18.04 3.96
CA THR A 149 -12.13 -18.81 4.99
C THR A 149 -10.94 -19.58 4.39
N SER A 150 -11.06 -20.02 3.13
CA SER A 150 -9.99 -20.65 2.35
C SER A 150 -8.80 -19.75 2.06
N THR A 151 -8.91 -18.42 2.20
CA THR A 151 -7.80 -17.48 2.00
C THR A 151 -6.75 -17.58 3.13
N PHE A 152 -7.10 -18.19 4.27
CA PHE A 152 -6.23 -18.34 5.44
C PHE A 152 -5.85 -19.81 5.75
N GLU A 153 -6.35 -20.77 4.97
CA GLU A 153 -5.99 -22.20 5.04
C GLU A 153 -4.80 -22.50 4.12
#